data_AF-A0A401NY93-F1
#
_entry.id   AF-A0A401NY93-F1
#
_cell.length_a   1.000
_cell.length_b   1.000
_cell.length_c   1.000
_cell.angle_alpha   90.00
_cell.angle_beta   90.00
_cell.angle_gamma   90.00
#
_symmetry.space_group_name_H-M   'P 1'
#
loop_
_entity.id
_entity.type
_entity.pdbx_description
1 polymer ?
#
loop_
_entity_poly.entity_id
_entity_poly.type
_entity_poly.pdbx_seq_one_letter_code
_entity_poly.pdbx_strand_id
1 'polypeptide(L)'
;ENPSDPFGASVVIDGVTYGTGTASSKKLAKNKAARATLEILIPDFIKQTSDEKPKDSDELEYFNHISIEDSRVYELTNKAGLLSPYQILHECLKRNHGMGDTTIKFEVIPGKNQKSEYVMTCGKHTVRGWCKNKRVGKQLASQKILQLLHPHVKNWGSLLRMYGRESNKMVKQEMSDKSVIELQQFAKKNKPNLHILNKLRDEMKKLARDREETRKKPKMTIMESAQPGSEPLCTVDV
;
A
#
# COMPACT_ATOMS: atom_id res chain seq x y z
N GLU A 1 -13.77 7.95 -8.48
CA GLU A 1 -13.00 8.20 -9.72
C GLU A 1 -12.33 9.55 -9.60
N ASN A 2 -11.04 9.65 -9.99
CA ASN A 2 -10.30 10.90 -9.89
C ASN A 2 -10.32 11.58 -11.27
N PRO A 3 -11.01 12.72 -11.46
CA PRO A 3 -11.20 13.33 -12.78
C PRO A 3 -9.88 13.72 -13.48
N SER A 4 -8.78 13.85 -12.73
CA SER A 4 -7.46 14.12 -13.28
C SER A 4 -6.76 12.90 -13.91
N ASP A 5 -7.10 11.67 -13.48
CA ASP A 5 -6.47 10.42 -13.94
C ASP A 5 -7.53 9.36 -14.30
N PRO A 6 -8.31 9.57 -15.38
CA PRO A 6 -9.44 8.71 -15.72
C PRO A 6 -9.05 7.34 -16.27
N PHE A 7 -7.82 7.14 -16.77
CA PHE A 7 -7.41 5.87 -17.36
C PHE A 7 -6.64 5.02 -16.37
N GLY A 8 -7.14 3.80 -16.10
CA GLY A 8 -6.45 2.77 -15.34
C GLY A 8 -5.89 1.66 -16.23
N ALA A 9 -4.74 1.11 -15.84
CA ALA A 9 -4.18 -0.12 -16.40
C ALA A 9 -3.63 -1.00 -15.28
N SER A 10 -3.69 -2.32 -15.47
CA SER A 10 -3.12 -3.32 -14.56
C SER A 10 -2.37 -4.40 -15.34
N VAL A 11 -1.36 -4.98 -14.72
CA VAL A 11 -0.60 -6.13 -15.26
C VAL A 11 -0.99 -7.37 -14.46
N VAL A 12 -1.45 -8.40 -15.17
CA VAL A 12 -1.87 -9.67 -14.58
C VAL A 12 -0.95 -10.78 -15.09
N ILE A 13 -0.39 -11.56 -14.18
CA ILE A 13 0.46 -12.73 -14.47
C ILE A 13 -0.16 -13.90 -13.71
N ASP A 14 -0.48 -14.99 -14.39
CA ASP A 14 -1.13 -16.19 -13.82
C ASP A 14 -2.41 -15.91 -13.01
N GLY A 15 -3.17 -14.90 -13.43
CA GLY A 15 -4.41 -14.47 -12.77
C GLY A 15 -4.19 -13.60 -11.52
N VAL A 16 -2.95 -13.32 -11.12
CA VAL A 16 -2.61 -12.39 -10.03
C VAL A 16 -2.34 -11.01 -10.62
N THR A 17 -2.92 -9.97 -10.02
CA THR A 17 -2.56 -8.58 -10.36
C THR A 17 -1.26 -8.15 -9.67
N TYR A 18 -0.30 -7.64 -10.45
CA TYR A 18 0.99 -7.14 -9.97
C TYR A 18 0.99 -5.61 -9.85
N GLY A 19 1.35 -4.91 -10.94
CA GLY A 19 1.38 -3.45 -10.98
C GLY A 19 0.08 -2.87 -11.53
N THR A 20 -0.40 -1.80 -10.90
CA THR A 20 -1.51 -0.98 -11.39
C THR A 20 -1.04 0.46 -11.59
N GLY A 21 -1.67 1.17 -12.52
CA GLY A 21 -1.33 2.56 -12.82
C GLY A 21 -2.53 3.33 -13.32
N THR A 22 -2.75 4.51 -12.77
CA THR A 22 -3.75 5.48 -13.24
C THR A 22 -3.07 6.71 -13.82
N ALA A 23 -3.60 7.25 -14.91
CA ALA A 23 -3.06 8.44 -15.57
C ALA A 23 -4.10 9.17 -16.44
N SER A 24 -3.72 10.34 -16.92
CA SER A 24 -4.45 11.15 -17.92
C SER A 24 -4.49 10.55 -19.33
N SER A 25 -3.69 9.52 -19.64
CA SER A 25 -3.77 8.80 -20.92
C SER A 25 -3.53 7.30 -20.76
N LYS A 26 -4.13 6.50 -21.66
CA LYS A 26 -3.93 5.03 -21.69
C LYS A 26 -2.45 4.64 -21.79
N LYS A 27 -1.65 5.39 -22.57
CA LYS A 27 -0.20 5.13 -22.72
C LYS A 27 0.54 5.34 -21.41
N LEU A 28 0.27 6.45 -20.71
CA LEU A 28 0.88 6.74 -19.42
C LEU A 28 0.43 5.74 -18.34
N ALA A 29 -0.86 5.36 -18.32
CA ALA A 29 -1.37 4.36 -17.38
C ALA A 29 -0.67 3.01 -17.56
N LYS A 30 -0.53 2.54 -18.81
CA LYS A 30 0.21 1.31 -19.14
C LYS A 30 1.68 1.39 -18.72
N ASN A 31 2.36 2.50 -19.00
CA ASN A 31 3.75 2.68 -18.57
C ASN A 31 3.89 2.70 -17.04
N LYS A 32 2.97 3.34 -16.31
CA LYS A 32 2.95 3.31 -14.85
C LYS A 32 2.72 1.89 -14.31
N ALA A 33 1.77 1.15 -14.87
CA ALA A 33 1.49 -0.23 -14.47
C ALA A 33 2.68 -1.16 -14.75
N ALA A 34 3.34 -1.00 -15.91
CA ALA A 34 4.55 -1.73 -16.27
C ALA A 34 5.71 -1.40 -15.32
N ARG A 35 5.96 -0.11 -15.04
CA ARG A 35 6.99 0.33 -14.09
C ARG A 35 6.74 -0.24 -12.70
N ALA A 36 5.52 -0.15 -12.19
CA ALA A 36 5.14 -0.74 -10.90
C ALA A 36 5.36 -2.26 -10.86
N THR A 37 5.13 -2.97 -11.96
CA THR A 37 5.39 -4.41 -12.06
C THR A 37 6.88 -4.72 -12.02
N LEU A 38 7.70 -3.94 -12.75
CA LEU A 38 9.16 -4.10 -12.74
C LEU A 38 9.76 -3.80 -11.37
N GLU A 39 9.25 -2.80 -10.65
CA GLU A 39 9.65 -2.51 -9.26
C GLU A 39 9.36 -3.67 -8.29
N ILE A 40 8.29 -4.43 -8.55
CA ILE A 40 7.93 -5.59 -7.75
C ILE A 40 8.90 -6.74 -8.04
N LEU A 41 9.10 -7.07 -9.33
CA LEU A 41 9.83 -8.25 -9.77
C LEU A 41 11.35 -8.11 -9.68
N ILE A 42 11.86 -6.90 -9.89
CA ILE A 42 13.29 -6.61 -9.96
C ILE A 42 13.66 -5.70 -8.78
N PRO A 43 14.29 -6.26 -7.73
CA PRO A 43 14.94 -5.44 -6.72
C PRO A 43 15.85 -4.40 -7.37
N ASP A 44 15.82 -3.16 -6.87
CA ASP A 44 16.67 -2.05 -7.30
C ASP A 44 16.44 -1.47 -8.71
N PHE A 45 15.36 -1.84 -9.41
CA PHE A 45 14.98 -1.22 -10.69
C PHE A 45 14.89 0.32 -10.63
N ILE A 46 14.48 0.86 -9.47
CA ILE A 46 14.39 2.30 -9.21
C ILE A 46 15.78 2.95 -9.10
N LYS A 47 16.78 2.26 -8.52
CA LYS A 47 18.14 2.79 -8.34
C LYS A 47 18.82 3.09 -9.69
N GLN A 48 18.39 2.44 -10.77
CA GLN A 48 18.90 2.66 -12.13
C GLN A 48 18.10 3.68 -12.96
N THR A 49 16.89 4.06 -12.54
CA THR A 49 15.94 4.81 -13.40
C THR A 49 15.39 6.09 -12.78
N SER A 50 15.83 6.47 -11.58
CA SER A 50 15.43 7.72 -10.90
C SER A 50 16.40 8.08 -9.78
N ASP A 51 16.79 9.36 -9.70
CA ASP A 51 17.67 9.91 -8.65
C ASP A 51 17.00 10.03 -7.26
N GLU A 52 15.68 9.84 -7.17
CA GLU A 52 14.94 9.87 -5.91
C GLU A 52 14.79 8.47 -5.32
N LYS A 53 15.62 8.13 -4.32
CA LYS A 53 15.37 6.95 -3.46
C LYS A 53 14.07 7.16 -2.67
N PRO A 54 13.05 6.28 -2.79
CA PRO A 54 11.95 6.27 -1.84
C PRO A 54 12.49 5.93 -0.44
N LYS A 55 12.17 6.73 0.58
CA LYS A 55 12.65 6.56 1.97
C LYS A 55 12.34 5.18 2.60
N ASP A 56 11.34 4.46 2.09
CA ASP A 56 10.98 3.10 2.55
C ASP A 56 11.83 2.00 1.86
N SER A 57 12.74 2.33 0.92
CA SER A 57 13.47 1.33 0.13
C SER A 57 14.49 0.53 0.94
N ASP A 58 15.18 1.15 1.90
CA ASP A 58 16.33 0.53 2.57
C ASP A 58 15.90 -0.52 3.62
N GLU A 59 14.76 -0.35 4.31
CA GLU A 59 14.24 -1.35 5.28
C GLU A 59 13.75 -2.64 4.61
N LEU A 60 13.25 -2.54 3.38
CA LEU A 60 12.75 -3.68 2.60
C LEU A 60 13.87 -4.42 1.86
N GLU A 61 15.06 -3.83 1.74
CA GLU A 61 16.18 -4.40 0.98
C GLU A 61 16.66 -5.73 1.56
N TYR A 62 16.65 -5.86 2.89
CA TYR A 62 16.99 -7.10 3.58
C TYR A 62 16.11 -8.28 3.13
N PHE A 63 14.80 -8.05 2.95
CA PHE A 63 13.84 -9.09 2.56
C PHE A 63 13.95 -9.51 1.09
N ASN A 64 14.71 -8.80 0.24
CA ASN A 64 14.98 -9.23 -1.14
C ASN A 64 15.83 -10.50 -1.21
N HIS A 65 16.59 -10.78 -0.15
CA HIS A 65 17.52 -11.90 -0.05
C HIS A 65 16.93 -13.07 0.74
N ILE A 66 15.67 -12.96 1.18
CA ILE A 66 14.99 -13.97 1.98
C ILE A 66 13.97 -14.68 1.11
N SER A 67 14.07 -16.00 1.05
CA SER A 67 13.11 -16.83 0.31
C SER A 67 11.74 -16.81 0.98
N ILE A 68 10.67 -16.94 0.19
CA ILE A 68 9.28 -16.92 0.73
C ILE A 68 9.07 -18.02 1.78
N GLU A 69 9.66 -19.19 1.59
CA GLU A 69 9.55 -20.35 2.49
C GLU A 69 10.59 -20.40 3.62
N ASP A 70 11.40 -19.34 3.80
CA ASP A 70 12.37 -19.31 4.91
C ASP A 70 11.63 -19.30 6.26
N SER A 71 11.99 -20.24 7.13
CA SER A 71 11.34 -20.45 8.42
C SER A 71 11.38 -19.21 9.33
N ARG A 72 12.35 -18.31 9.13
CA ARG A 72 12.55 -17.10 9.92
C ARG A 72 11.67 -15.94 9.47
N VAL A 73 11.03 -16.02 8.29
CA VAL A 73 10.22 -14.91 7.74
C VAL A 73 9.22 -14.41 8.77
N TYR A 74 8.50 -15.31 9.44
CA TYR A 74 7.49 -14.92 10.43
C TYR A 74 8.09 -14.10 11.59
N GLU A 75 9.22 -14.53 12.14
CA GLU A 75 9.90 -13.84 13.23
C GLU A 75 10.47 -12.49 12.77
N LEU A 76 11.07 -12.46 11.58
CA LEU A 76 11.65 -11.25 10.99
C LEU A 76 10.58 -10.20 10.67
N THR A 77 9.45 -10.60 10.08
CA THR A 77 8.32 -9.69 9.82
C THR A 77 7.76 -9.11 11.12
N ASN A 78 7.64 -9.92 12.16
CA ASN A 78 7.10 -9.49 13.44
C ASN A 78 8.06 -8.51 14.14
N LYS A 79 9.38 -8.76 14.08
CA LYS A 79 10.40 -7.87 14.63
C LYS A 79 10.48 -6.54 13.87
N ALA A 80 10.27 -6.57 12.55
CA ALA A 80 10.24 -5.38 11.70
C ALA A 80 8.89 -4.62 11.75
N GLY A 81 7.88 -5.11 12.48
CA GLY A 81 6.55 -4.50 12.51
C GLY A 81 5.79 -4.60 11.19
N LEU A 82 6.18 -5.53 10.31
CA LEU A 82 5.55 -5.77 9.01
C LEU A 82 4.46 -6.83 9.12
N LEU A 83 3.63 -6.94 8.08
CA LEU A 83 2.58 -7.96 8.00
C LEU A 83 3.17 -9.38 8.05
N SER A 84 2.57 -10.22 8.89
CA SER A 84 2.90 -11.65 8.98
C SER A 84 2.49 -12.42 7.72
N PRO A 85 3.06 -13.60 7.45
CA PRO A 85 2.72 -14.37 6.26
C PRO A 85 1.24 -14.65 6.04
N TYR A 86 0.52 -14.98 7.11
CA TYR A 86 -0.93 -15.17 7.04
C TYR A 86 -1.66 -13.87 6.66
N GLN A 87 -1.23 -12.71 7.15
CA GLN A 87 -1.83 -11.42 6.78
C GLN A 87 -1.55 -11.08 5.31
N ILE A 88 -0.33 -11.32 4.83
CA ILE A 88 0.01 -11.15 3.42
C ILE A 88 -0.84 -12.06 2.52
N LEU A 89 -1.10 -13.30 2.94
CA LEU A 89 -2.02 -14.20 2.23
C LEU A 89 -3.45 -13.64 2.19
N HIS A 90 -3.95 -13.11 3.30
CA HIS A 90 -5.27 -12.47 3.33
C HIS A 90 -5.35 -11.27 2.38
N GLU A 91 -4.34 -10.40 2.38
CA GLU A 91 -4.29 -9.26 1.44
C GLU A 91 -4.19 -9.71 -0.01
N CYS A 92 -3.44 -10.78 -0.28
CA CYS A 92 -3.38 -11.41 -1.60
C CYS A 92 -4.78 -11.85 -2.06
N LEU A 93 -5.54 -12.53 -1.22
CA LEU A 93 -6.89 -12.98 -1.57
C LEU A 93 -7.88 -11.82 -1.72
N LYS A 94 -7.79 -10.81 -0.85
CA LYS A 94 -8.64 -9.61 -0.92
C LYS A 94 -8.43 -8.83 -2.23
N ARG A 95 -7.18 -8.70 -2.69
CA ARG A 95 -6.91 -7.95 -3.92
C ARG A 95 -7.22 -8.72 -5.19
N ASN A 96 -7.28 -10.05 -5.10
CA ASN A 96 -7.51 -10.93 -6.23
C ASN A 96 -8.90 -11.63 -6.15
N HIS A 97 -9.96 -10.93 -5.71
CA HIS A 97 -11.34 -11.45 -5.57
C HIS A 97 -11.94 -12.18 -6.81
N GLY A 98 -11.23 -12.26 -7.94
CA GLY A 98 -11.58 -13.10 -9.10
C GLY A 98 -10.94 -14.50 -9.13
N MET A 99 -10.17 -14.92 -8.12
CA MET A 99 -9.41 -16.20 -8.13
C MET A 99 -10.19 -17.47 -7.73
N GLY A 100 -11.52 -17.43 -7.66
CA GLY A 100 -12.34 -18.57 -7.23
C GLY A 100 -12.49 -18.66 -5.71
N ASP A 101 -12.74 -19.86 -5.18
CA ASP A 101 -13.08 -20.08 -3.76
C ASP A 101 -11.96 -19.58 -2.82
N THR A 102 -12.16 -18.40 -2.22
CA THR A 102 -11.19 -17.68 -1.37
C THR A 102 -11.15 -18.20 0.07
N THR A 103 -11.86 -19.29 0.35
CA THR A 103 -11.95 -19.84 1.69
C THR A 103 -10.64 -20.53 2.10
N ILE A 104 -10.01 -20.01 3.16
CA ILE A 104 -8.84 -20.64 3.78
C ILE A 104 -9.33 -21.62 4.85
N LYS A 105 -9.08 -22.91 4.63
CA LYS A 105 -9.28 -23.97 5.63
C LYS A 105 -7.92 -24.35 6.22
N PHE A 106 -7.80 -24.34 7.54
CA PHE A 106 -6.57 -24.68 8.24
C PHE A 106 -6.84 -25.63 9.39
N GLU A 107 -6.17 -26.77 9.36
CA GLU A 107 -6.30 -27.84 10.33
C GLU A 107 -4.91 -28.23 10.85
N VAL A 108 -4.88 -28.70 12.09
CA VAL A 108 -3.67 -29.22 12.73
C VAL A 108 -4.00 -30.59 13.29
N ILE A 109 -3.29 -31.58 12.79
CA ILE A 109 -3.41 -32.97 13.17
C ILE A 109 -2.28 -33.26 14.16
N PRO A 110 -2.59 -33.59 15.42
CA PRO A 110 -1.57 -33.94 16.40
C PRO A 110 -0.84 -35.20 15.93
N GLY A 111 0.47 -35.11 15.75
CA GLY A 111 1.32 -36.22 15.32
C GLY A 111 2.03 -36.89 16.49
N LYS A 112 2.74 -37.97 16.18
CA LYS A 112 3.64 -38.65 17.14
C LYS A 112 4.89 -37.78 17.40
N ASN A 113 5.48 -37.86 18.59
CA ASN A 113 6.72 -37.16 19.00
C ASN A 113 6.61 -35.62 19.12
N GLN A 114 5.52 -35.10 19.70
CA GLN A 114 5.34 -33.65 20.00
C GLN A 114 5.43 -32.72 18.77
N LYS A 115 5.29 -33.25 17.55
CA LYS A 115 5.17 -32.47 16.32
C LYS A 115 3.77 -32.68 15.76
N SER A 116 3.11 -31.58 15.42
CA SER A 116 1.79 -31.62 14.78
C SER A 116 1.95 -31.40 13.29
N GLU A 117 1.24 -32.19 12.49
CA GLU A 117 1.10 -31.95 11.06
C GLU A 117 0.07 -30.83 10.85
N TYR A 118 0.36 -29.87 9.99
CA TYR A 118 -0.60 -28.87 9.55
C TYR A 118 -1.05 -29.16 8.13
N VAL A 119 -2.31 -28.85 7.85
CA VAL A 119 -2.89 -28.88 6.51
C VAL A 119 -3.57 -27.53 6.26
N MET A 120 -3.21 -26.85 5.18
CA MET A 120 -3.90 -25.63 4.75
C MET A 120 -4.38 -25.80 3.32
N THR A 121 -5.64 -25.48 3.09
CA THR A 121 -6.24 -25.42 1.76
C THR A 121 -6.72 -24.01 1.47
N CYS A 122 -6.37 -23.49 0.31
CA CYS A 122 -6.76 -22.19 -0.20
C CYS A 122 -7.13 -22.35 -1.69
N GLY A 123 -8.44 -22.38 -1.96
CA GLY A 123 -8.97 -22.71 -3.29
C GLY A 123 -8.43 -24.05 -3.79
N LYS A 124 -7.75 -24.04 -4.94
CA LYS A 124 -7.14 -25.23 -5.57
C LYS A 124 -5.81 -25.68 -4.95
N HIS A 125 -5.23 -24.90 -4.04
CA HIS A 125 -3.92 -25.18 -3.45
C HIS A 125 -4.08 -25.82 -2.07
N THR A 126 -3.48 -26.99 -1.89
CA THR A 126 -3.40 -27.65 -0.57
C THR A 126 -1.94 -27.90 -0.23
N VAL A 127 -1.55 -27.49 0.97
CA VAL A 127 -0.19 -27.68 1.49
C VAL A 127 -0.22 -28.41 2.83
N ARG A 128 0.82 -29.20 3.07
CA ARG A 128 1.03 -29.93 4.31
C ARG A 128 2.45 -29.73 4.83
N GLY A 129 2.63 -29.95 6.13
CA GLY A 129 3.96 -29.93 6.74
C GLY A 129 3.90 -30.09 8.25
N TRP A 130 5.06 -30.04 8.88
CA TRP A 130 5.19 -30.24 10.32
C TRP A 130 5.42 -28.92 11.04
N CYS A 131 4.81 -28.75 12.21
CA CYS A 131 5.00 -27.59 13.07
C CYS A 131 5.03 -27.96 14.55
N LYS A 132 5.65 -27.08 15.35
CA LYS A 132 5.68 -27.20 16.81
C LYS A 132 4.35 -26.81 17.45
N ASN A 133 3.65 -25.84 16.89
CA ASN A 133 2.37 -25.35 17.40
C ASN A 133 1.49 -24.78 16.26
N LYS A 134 0.20 -24.64 16.55
CA LYS A 134 -0.82 -24.14 15.61
C LYS A 134 -0.48 -22.77 15.02
N ARG A 135 0.12 -21.88 15.82
CA ARG A 135 0.45 -20.51 15.41
C ARG A 135 1.55 -20.50 14.34
N VAL A 136 2.65 -21.22 14.57
CA VAL A 136 3.76 -21.33 13.62
C VAL A 136 3.33 -22.12 12.38
N GLY A 137 2.59 -23.21 12.56
CA GLY A 137 2.06 -24.00 11.44
C GLY A 137 1.22 -23.17 10.47
N LYS A 138 0.35 -22.29 10.99
CA LYS A 138 -0.44 -21.38 10.16
C LYS A 138 0.43 -20.47 9.30
N GLN A 139 1.51 -19.93 9.85
CA GLN A 139 2.40 -19.01 9.13
C GLN A 139 3.22 -19.75 8.06
N LEU A 140 3.78 -20.92 8.39
CA LEU A 140 4.51 -21.75 7.43
C LEU A 140 3.61 -22.22 6.28
N ALA A 141 2.39 -22.64 6.61
CA ALA A 141 1.42 -23.02 5.58
C ALA A 141 1.09 -21.84 4.65
N SER A 142 0.93 -20.64 5.22
CA SER A 142 0.65 -19.43 4.44
C SER A 142 1.80 -19.08 3.49
N GLN A 143 3.06 -19.23 3.93
CA GLN A 143 4.23 -19.05 3.08
C GLN A 143 4.22 -19.99 1.88
N LYS A 144 3.96 -21.29 2.11
CA LYS A 144 3.87 -22.28 1.02
C LYS A 144 2.74 -21.97 0.04
N ILE A 145 1.56 -21.59 0.54
CA ILE A 145 0.45 -21.17 -0.33
C ILE A 145 0.83 -19.93 -1.14
N LEU A 146 1.47 -18.93 -0.51
CA LEU A 146 1.96 -17.74 -1.22
C LEU A 146 2.97 -18.09 -2.31
N GLN A 147 3.88 -19.05 -2.07
CA GLN A 147 4.83 -19.51 -3.08
C GLN A 147 4.12 -20.19 -4.26
N LEU A 148 3.05 -20.96 -4.01
CA LEU A 148 2.22 -21.57 -5.06
C LEU A 148 1.42 -20.54 -5.86
N LEU A 149 0.91 -19.49 -5.20
CA LEU A 149 0.21 -18.39 -5.85
C LEU A 149 1.15 -17.51 -6.69
N HIS A 150 2.44 -17.49 -6.35
CA HIS A 150 3.44 -16.65 -7.00
C HIS A 150 4.68 -17.47 -7.44
N PRO A 151 4.54 -18.36 -8.43
CA PRO A 151 5.64 -19.24 -8.85
C PRO A 151 6.88 -18.49 -9.34
N HIS A 152 6.69 -17.30 -9.91
CA HIS A 152 7.78 -16.45 -10.43
C HIS A 152 8.43 -15.55 -9.37
N VAL A 153 7.85 -15.46 -8.18
CA VAL A 153 8.39 -14.62 -7.09
C VAL A 153 9.13 -15.53 -6.11
N LYS A 154 10.42 -15.27 -5.89
CA LYS A 154 11.26 -16.10 -5.02
C LYS A 154 11.50 -15.49 -3.65
N ASN A 155 11.44 -14.16 -3.55
CA ASN A 155 11.83 -13.42 -2.36
C ASN A 155 10.65 -12.75 -1.65
N TRP A 156 10.76 -12.63 -0.33
CA TRP A 156 9.74 -12.04 0.52
C TRP A 156 9.58 -10.52 0.28
N GLY A 157 10.67 -9.84 -0.07
CA GLY A 157 10.67 -8.41 -0.39
C GLY A 157 9.67 -8.05 -1.50
N SER A 158 9.57 -8.88 -2.54
CA SER A 158 8.59 -8.69 -3.61
C SER A 158 7.14 -8.78 -3.10
N LEU A 159 6.83 -9.77 -2.25
CA LEU A 159 5.50 -9.89 -1.65
C LEU A 159 5.16 -8.68 -0.75
N LEU A 160 6.16 -8.14 -0.04
CA LEU A 160 5.97 -6.93 0.76
C LEU A 160 5.74 -5.68 -0.12
N ARG A 161 6.37 -5.57 -1.29
CA ARG A 161 6.07 -4.49 -2.24
C ARG A 161 4.67 -4.62 -2.82
N MET A 162 4.25 -5.85 -3.12
CA MET A 162 2.90 -6.14 -3.60
C MET A 162 1.89 -5.78 -2.52
N TYR A 163 1.94 -6.44 -1.36
CA TYR A 163 0.85 -6.46 -0.39
C TYR A 163 1.12 -5.61 0.87
N GLY A 164 2.37 -5.34 1.22
CA GLY A 164 2.75 -4.64 2.45
C GLY A 164 2.64 -3.10 2.40
N ARG A 165 2.52 -2.48 1.22
CA ARG A 165 2.51 -1.01 1.07
C ARG A 165 1.26 -0.32 1.64
N GLU A 166 0.10 -0.98 1.69
CA GLU A 166 -1.15 -0.36 2.15
C GLU A 166 -1.23 -0.26 3.68
N SER A 167 -0.72 -1.25 4.41
CA SER A 167 -0.73 -1.24 5.87
C SER A 167 0.18 -0.17 6.48
N ASN A 168 1.30 0.17 5.86
CA ASN A 168 2.17 1.24 6.36
C ASN A 168 1.55 2.64 6.22
N LYS A 169 0.71 2.85 5.19
CA LYS A 169 -0.09 4.08 5.08
C LYS A 169 -1.21 4.09 6.10
N MET A 170 -1.95 2.99 6.25
CA MET A 170 -3.04 2.91 7.25
C MET A 170 -2.53 3.07 8.68
N VAL A 171 -1.40 2.46 9.07
CA VAL A 171 -0.86 2.60 10.44
C VAL A 171 -0.29 4.01 10.70
N LYS A 172 0.37 4.63 9.71
CA LYS A 172 0.79 6.04 9.82
C LYS A 172 -0.40 6.99 9.86
N GLN A 173 -1.45 6.72 9.07
CA GLN A 173 -2.69 7.49 9.03
C GLN A 173 -3.50 7.33 10.32
N GLU A 174 -3.66 6.11 10.84
CA GLU A 174 -4.32 5.87 12.14
C GLU A 174 -3.55 6.53 13.28
N MET A 175 -2.21 6.56 13.23
CA MET A 175 -1.41 7.32 14.20
C MET A 175 -1.59 8.84 14.08
N SER A 176 -1.80 9.39 12.89
CA SER A 176 -2.14 10.82 12.71
C SER A 176 -3.60 11.12 13.07
N ASP A 177 -4.50 10.15 12.91
CA ASP A 177 -5.94 10.32 13.06
C ASP A 177 -6.43 10.08 14.50
N LYS A 178 -5.57 9.65 15.44
CA LYS A 178 -5.88 9.51 16.88
C LYS A 178 -6.64 10.72 17.39
N SER A 179 -7.89 10.54 17.80
CA SER A 179 -8.75 11.66 18.20
C SER A 179 -8.17 12.40 19.41
N VAL A 180 -8.48 13.70 19.58
CA VAL A 180 -8.03 14.46 20.76
C VAL A 180 -8.51 13.78 22.05
N ILE A 181 -9.67 13.12 22.01
CA ILE A 181 -10.26 12.36 23.12
C ILE A 181 -9.36 11.16 23.50
N GLU A 182 -8.86 10.42 22.51
CA GLU A 182 -7.88 9.34 22.76
C GLU A 182 -6.55 9.87 23.31
N LEU A 183 -6.13 11.07 22.90
CA LEU A 183 -4.88 11.64 23.39
C LEU A 183 -4.99 12.17 24.82
N GLN A 184 -6.19 12.53 25.29
CA GLN A 184 -6.45 12.95 26.67
C GLN A 184 -6.17 11.85 27.69
N GLN A 185 -6.27 10.58 27.31
CA GLN A 185 -5.97 9.45 28.22
C GLN A 185 -4.52 9.43 28.73
N PHE A 186 -3.60 10.08 27.99
CA PHE A 186 -2.19 10.18 28.37
C PHE A 186 -1.87 11.42 29.23
N ALA A 187 -2.89 12.21 29.60
CA ALA A 187 -2.71 13.35 30.47
C ALA A 187 -2.26 12.92 31.88
N LYS A 188 -1.23 13.58 32.40
CA LYS A 188 -0.76 13.40 33.78
C LYS A 188 -1.15 14.64 34.58
N LYS A 189 -1.58 14.47 35.84
CA LYS A 189 -1.85 15.60 36.75
C LYS A 189 -0.61 16.50 36.82
N ASN A 190 -0.82 17.81 36.68
CA ASN A 190 0.20 18.86 36.73
C ASN A 190 1.31 18.76 35.66
N LYS A 191 1.07 18.07 34.54
CA LYS A 191 1.99 18.09 33.40
C LYS A 191 1.25 18.33 32.08
N PRO A 192 1.83 19.10 31.14
CA PRO A 192 1.23 19.32 29.85
C PRO A 192 1.14 18.01 29.05
N ASN A 193 0.05 17.85 28.30
CA ASN A 193 -0.11 16.69 27.44
C ASN A 193 0.72 16.86 26.16
N LEU A 194 1.95 16.34 26.20
CA LEU A 194 2.89 16.42 25.08
C LEU A 194 2.38 15.73 23.81
N HIS A 195 1.48 14.74 23.93
CA HIS A 195 0.92 14.07 22.75
C HIS A 195 -0.04 14.99 21.98
N ILE A 196 -0.88 15.75 22.69
CA ILE A 196 -1.76 16.75 22.08
C ILE A 196 -0.94 17.88 21.47
N LEU A 197 0.08 18.37 22.19
CA LEU A 197 0.95 19.45 21.70
C LEU A 197 1.75 19.06 20.45
N ASN A 198 2.25 17.82 20.39
CA ASN A 198 2.94 17.30 19.22
C ASN A 198 1.98 17.13 18.02
N LYS A 199 0.76 16.61 18.24
CA LYS A 199 -0.26 16.52 17.18
C LYS A 199 -0.60 17.90 16.62
N LEU A 200 -0.81 18.89 17.49
CA LEU A 200 -1.09 20.27 17.08
C LEU A 200 0.07 20.86 16.25
N ARG A 201 1.32 20.62 16.67
CA ARG A 201 2.51 21.08 15.93
C ARG A 201 2.56 20.51 14.52
N ASP A 202 2.25 19.23 14.34
CA ASP A 202 2.29 18.58 13.04
C ASP A 202 1.15 19.04 12.11
N GLU A 203 -0.06 19.23 12.64
CA GLU A 203 -1.18 19.83 11.91
C GLU A 203 -0.90 21.28 11.50
N MET A 204 -0.29 22.09 12.38
CA MET A 204 0.12 23.46 12.05
C MET A 204 1.18 23.50 10.94
N LYS A 205 2.13 22.56 10.95
CA LYS A 205 3.11 22.42 9.86
C LYS A 205 2.45 21.99 8.54
N LYS A 206 1.45 21.11 8.60
CA LYS A 206 0.68 20.69 7.42
C LYS A 206 -0.10 21.87 6.83
N LEU A 207 -0.83 22.61 7.65
CA LEU A 207 -1.52 23.84 7.23
C LEU A 207 -0.58 24.89 6.63
N ALA A 208 0.64 25.02 7.16
CA ALA A 208 1.64 25.92 6.61
C ALA A 208 2.05 25.52 5.18
N ARG A 209 2.29 24.22 4.94
CA ARG A 209 2.58 23.69 3.60
C ARG A 209 1.42 23.93 2.63
N ASP A 210 0.19 23.64 3.06
CA ASP A 210 -1.01 23.82 2.23
C ASP A 210 -1.24 25.31 1.88
N ARG A 211 -0.96 26.22 2.83
CA ARG A 211 -0.98 27.68 2.59
C ARG A 211 0.09 28.13 1.58
N GLU A 212 1.25 27.49 1.59
CA GLU A 212 2.33 27.83 0.67
C GLU A 212 2.06 27.30 -0.74
N GLU A 213 1.49 26.10 -0.87
CA GLU A 213 1.03 25.56 -2.15
C GLU A 213 -0.11 26.38 -2.76
N THR A 214 -1.06 26.85 -1.95
CA THR A 214 -2.15 27.72 -2.42
C THR A 214 -1.67 29.11 -2.83
N ARG A 215 -0.61 29.64 -2.21
CA ARG A 215 0.03 30.91 -2.61
C ARG A 215 0.83 30.81 -3.91
N LYS A 216 1.38 29.65 -4.23
CA LYS A 216 2.16 29.41 -5.46
C LYS A 216 1.30 29.18 -6.70
N LYS A 217 -0.02 28.95 -6.55
CA LYS A 217 -0.94 28.87 -7.69
C LYS A 217 -1.19 30.29 -8.25
N PRO A 218 -0.96 30.55 -9.55
CA PRO A 218 -1.23 31.85 -10.13
C PRO A 218 -2.70 32.19 -9.96
N LYS A 219 -3.00 33.38 -9.42
CA LYS A 219 -4.35 33.92 -9.38
C LYS A 219 -4.83 34.03 -10.84
N MET A 220 -5.91 33.34 -11.21
CA MET A 220 -6.54 33.61 -12.49
C MET A 220 -7.06 35.05 -12.45
N THR A 221 -6.43 35.94 -13.22
CA THR A 221 -7.00 37.24 -13.53
C THR A 221 -8.24 36.96 -14.39
N ILE A 222 -9.42 37.20 -13.82
CA ILE A 222 -10.65 37.26 -14.60
C ILE A 222 -10.50 38.49 -15.48
N MET A 223 -10.24 38.26 -16.77
CA MET A 223 -10.25 39.32 -17.78
C MET A 223 -11.72 39.71 -17.97
N GLU A 224 -12.05 40.93 -17.58
CA GLU A 224 -13.37 41.52 -17.77
C GLU A 224 -13.66 41.55 -19.28
N SER A 225 -14.62 40.73 -19.70
CA SER A 225 -15.06 40.62 -21.09
C SER A 225 -15.61 41.96 -21.56
N ALA A 226 -14.96 42.56 -22.57
CA ALA A 226 -15.46 43.74 -23.26
C ALA A 226 -16.88 43.49 -23.79
N GLN A 227 -17.86 44.26 -23.30
CA GLN A 227 -19.18 44.36 -23.93
C GLN A 227 -19.08 45.22 -25.19
N PRO A 228 -19.63 44.78 -26.33
CA PRO A 228 -19.84 45.63 -27.49
C PRO A 228 -21.21 46.31 -27.40
N GLY A 229 -21.26 47.63 -27.62
CA GLY A 229 -22.47 48.31 -28.09
C GLY A 229 -22.97 49.47 -27.22
N SER A 230 -22.74 50.69 -27.70
CA SER A 230 -23.72 51.79 -27.63
C SER A 230 -23.25 52.97 -28.50
N GLU A 231 -23.55 52.93 -29.79
CA GLU A 231 -23.66 54.17 -30.59
C GLU A 231 -25.07 54.73 -30.41
N PRO A 232 -25.25 56.02 -30.04
CA PRO A 232 -26.54 56.67 -30.16
C PRO A 232 -26.73 57.28 -31.56
N LEU A 233 -27.82 56.86 -32.21
CA LEU A 233 -28.38 57.48 -33.42
C LEU A 233 -29.01 58.86 -33.13
N CYS A 234 -28.85 59.75 -34.11
CA CYS A 234 -29.74 60.84 -34.56
C CYS A 234 -29.83 62.18 -33.80
N THR A 235 -29.42 63.25 -34.51
CA THR A 235 -30.21 64.49 -34.75
C THR A 235 -29.81 65.04 -36.14
N VAL A 236 -30.57 64.78 -37.21
CA VAL A 236 -31.59 65.63 -37.88
C VAL A 236 -31.04 66.95 -38.45
N ASP A 237 -31.00 67.02 -39.78
CA ASP A 237 -30.75 68.20 -40.61
C ASP A 237 -31.82 69.29 -40.44
N VAL A 238 -31.38 70.57 -40.37
CA VAL A 238 -31.96 71.75 -41.05
C VAL A 238 -30.83 72.70 -41.41
#